data_AF-A0A812VCX9-F1
#
_entry.id   AF-A0A812VCX9-F1
#
_cell.length_a   1.000
_cell.length_b   1.000
_cell.length_c   1.000
_cell.angle_alpha   90.00
_cell.angle_beta   90.00
_cell.angle_gamma   90.00
#
_symmetry.space_group_name_H-M   'P 1'
#
loop_
_entity.id
_entity.type
_entity.pdbx_description
1 polymer ?
#
loop_
_entity_poly.entity_id
_entity_poly.type
_entity_poly.pdbx_seq_one_letter_code
_entity_poly.pdbx_strand_id
1 'polypeptide(L)'
;MGASFCAPVDERCTCSLQSTIHTCRFPLWAVKVSDFLEMQGPPRPHHLLQEEGLLHEWFPGMFVIFTSHQWLSSTHPDPQGQQMEVLQKALRGMIDGSLQVHEDIVSRSDDMNLSNTIRQHIAEGFLFFDWFAIPQITVRKDGVNEESVKSDAALAVQSIPAYVELSNVFIALVPELTHKDSSALVNYASWLSRGWCRAELWCRLLSNKIDTTIIVIYSPTEAEFMFPLDWQHNNIVDGNFTVESDRAIVVQLGETAVESKIQHLQVYGPLRDCRFYCALRPKLLCQERTDRTLQQFLEDFQFTSLEEAAADSSSMNAVMCAILSGDTGMLTLLAESRADMNRPMHGLSDLGFYDTQTLLMAATKSRQEPAVLTKLVELRADPNGRARTLLSSLYMCRTPGHVRALLEQRAEVANSALNGAASFAGPDTIQELLKHRCDPSDIGTGRYGPLHAVALFSRSNRHAVETARLLLENHADVNARSTPRGEFLWECRRARLKVAVLGFANCNMMTRLRASMPGITPLGYAALVGHGQLTQLYLDYGADATPNERGDTPEDLARRNHHHHLIPMLATFGT
;
A
#
# COMPACT_ATOMS: atom_id res chain seq x y z
N MET A 1 3.87 -3.24 -10.21
CA MET A 1 5.11 -2.46 -9.94
C MET A 1 6.38 -3.32 -10.07
N GLY A 2 6.31 -4.61 -10.47
CA GLY A 2 7.49 -5.49 -10.51
C GLY A 2 8.40 -5.45 -11.74
N ALA A 3 8.21 -4.57 -12.73
CA ALA A 3 8.94 -4.70 -14.01
C ALA A 3 10.46 -4.42 -13.92
N SER A 4 10.94 -3.72 -12.90
CA SER A 4 12.36 -3.32 -12.82
C SER A 4 13.30 -4.41 -12.28
N PHE A 5 12.81 -5.45 -11.60
CA PHE A 5 13.68 -6.53 -11.11
C PHE A 5 14.04 -7.56 -12.18
N CYS A 6 13.41 -7.49 -13.37
CA CYS A 6 13.56 -8.45 -14.46
C CYS A 6 13.98 -7.84 -15.80
N ALA A 7 14.17 -6.52 -15.91
CA ALA A 7 14.68 -5.89 -17.13
C ALA A 7 16.19 -5.64 -17.00
N PRO A 8 17.01 -6.00 -18.01
CA PRO A 8 18.40 -5.59 -18.04
C PRO A 8 18.47 -4.06 -18.07
N VAL A 9 19.32 -3.49 -17.21
CA VAL A 9 19.61 -2.06 -17.16
C VAL A 9 20.09 -1.64 -18.57
N ASP A 10 19.31 -0.81 -19.28
CA ASP A 10 19.79 -0.19 -20.53
C ASP A 10 20.86 0.83 -20.12
N GLU A 11 22.12 0.53 -20.45
CA GLU A 11 23.32 1.33 -20.13
C GLU A 11 23.29 2.76 -20.71
N ARG A 12 22.24 3.12 -21.44
CA ARG A 12 22.06 4.44 -22.07
C ARG A 12 21.35 5.48 -21.19
N CYS A 13 20.86 5.13 -20.00
CA CYS A 13 20.30 6.11 -19.07
C CYS A 13 21.34 6.54 -18.03
N THR A 14 22.24 7.43 -18.42
CA THR A 14 23.16 8.10 -17.49
C THR A 14 22.41 9.18 -16.72
N CYS A 15 21.51 8.80 -15.80
CA CYS A 15 21.08 9.71 -14.73
C CYS A 15 22.28 9.95 -13.82
N SER A 16 22.65 11.22 -13.61
CA SER A 16 23.73 11.60 -12.70
C SER A 16 23.46 11.02 -11.30
N LEU A 17 24.20 9.97 -10.96
CA LEU A 17 24.23 9.41 -9.62
C LEU A 17 24.77 10.47 -8.66
N GLN A 18 24.05 10.70 -7.56
CA GLN A 18 24.43 11.42 -6.33
C GLN A 18 24.04 12.90 -6.18
N SER A 19 22.77 13.24 -6.33
CA SER A 19 22.19 14.29 -5.48
C SER A 19 20.86 13.83 -4.92
N THR A 20 20.77 13.72 -3.60
CA THR A 20 19.50 13.57 -2.89
C THR A 20 18.66 14.83 -3.14
N ILE A 21 17.35 14.67 -3.26
CA ILE A 21 16.39 15.78 -3.35
C ILE A 21 16.45 16.56 -2.03
N HIS A 22 16.45 15.83 -0.92
CA HIS A 22 16.55 16.41 0.41
C HIS A 22 17.99 16.54 0.87
N THR A 23 18.25 17.56 1.68
CA THR A 23 19.60 17.82 2.21
C THR A 23 19.99 16.78 3.26
N CYS A 24 21.15 16.16 3.06
CA CYS A 24 21.81 15.32 4.06
C CYS A 24 22.65 16.22 5.00
N ARG A 25 22.20 16.39 6.25
CA ARG A 25 22.83 17.26 7.27
C ARG A 25 23.68 16.50 8.29
N PHE A 26 23.53 15.19 8.34
CA PHE A 26 24.31 14.27 9.16
C PHE A 26 24.61 13.02 8.33
N PRO A 27 25.78 12.38 8.48
CA PRO A 27 26.12 11.18 7.72
C PRO A 27 25.16 10.01 8.02
N LEU A 28 24.81 9.25 6.98
CA LEU A 28 24.06 8.01 7.15
C LEU A 28 24.97 6.96 7.78
N TRP A 29 24.52 6.36 8.87
CA TRP A 29 25.16 5.21 9.52
C TRP A 29 24.32 3.95 9.36
N ALA A 30 24.97 2.81 9.16
CA ALA A 30 24.30 1.52 9.00
C ALA A 30 25.16 0.37 9.54
N VAL A 31 24.52 -0.76 9.82
CA VAL A 31 25.17 -2.00 10.30
C VAL A 31 25.20 -3.00 9.16
N LYS A 32 26.28 -3.79 8.99
CA LYS A 32 26.27 -4.85 7.98
C LYS A 32 25.17 -5.87 8.25
N VAL A 33 24.53 -6.37 7.21
CA VAL A 33 23.48 -7.38 7.36
C VAL A 33 24.01 -8.63 8.06
N SER A 34 25.23 -9.08 7.75
CA SER A 34 25.87 -10.21 8.45
C SER A 34 25.98 -9.99 9.96
N ASP A 35 26.42 -8.80 10.39
CA ASP A 35 26.59 -8.48 11.81
C ASP A 35 25.22 -8.35 12.50
N PHE A 36 24.26 -7.71 11.84
CA PHE A 36 22.88 -7.58 12.35
C PHE A 36 22.22 -8.94 12.58
N LEU A 37 22.46 -9.92 11.70
CA LEU A 37 21.90 -11.27 11.85
C LEU A 37 22.42 -12.02 13.10
N GLU A 38 23.63 -11.70 13.56
CA GLU A 38 24.25 -12.33 14.73
C GLU A 38 23.89 -11.63 16.05
N MET A 39 23.42 -10.39 16.01
CA MET A 39 23.00 -9.64 17.19
C MET A 39 21.86 -10.35 17.94
N GLN A 40 21.89 -10.28 19.27
CA GLN A 40 20.93 -10.94 20.15
C GLN A 40 20.16 -9.92 21.00
N GLY A 41 18.88 -10.23 21.26
CA GLY A 41 18.02 -9.41 22.11
C GLY A 41 17.56 -8.11 21.44
N PRO A 42 17.14 -7.10 22.23
CA PRO A 42 16.72 -5.80 21.71
C PRO A 42 17.82 -5.05 20.94
N PRO A 43 17.48 -4.23 19.93
CA PRO A 43 18.46 -3.45 19.20
C PRO A 43 19.22 -2.49 20.13
N ARG A 44 20.54 -2.51 20.02
CA ARG A 44 21.44 -1.73 20.88
C ARG A 44 21.56 -0.28 20.38
N PRO A 45 21.74 0.71 21.26
CA PRO A 45 21.85 2.12 20.88
C PRO A 45 23.13 2.42 20.07
N HIS A 46 23.10 3.54 19.36
CA HIS A 46 24.14 3.97 18.41
C HIS A 46 25.55 3.94 19.01
N HIS A 47 25.74 4.56 20.18
CA HIS A 47 27.06 4.70 20.79
C HIS A 47 27.73 3.36 21.12
N LEU A 48 26.96 2.32 21.50
CA LEU A 48 27.53 1.00 21.80
C LEU A 48 28.00 0.31 20.51
N LEU A 49 27.21 0.38 19.44
CA LEU A 49 27.61 -0.19 18.16
C LEU A 49 28.80 0.55 17.54
N GLN A 50 28.91 1.86 17.79
CA GLN A 50 30.07 2.65 17.38
C GLN A 50 31.34 2.22 18.12
N GLU A 51 31.27 2.04 19.44
CA GLU A 51 32.39 1.57 20.27
C GLU A 51 32.86 0.15 19.88
N GLU A 52 31.94 -0.69 19.44
CA GLU A 52 32.24 -2.05 18.95
C GLU A 52 32.69 -2.10 17.48
N GLY A 53 32.70 -0.97 16.77
CA GLY A 53 33.09 -0.91 15.36
C GLY A 53 32.10 -1.58 14.40
N LEU A 54 30.84 -1.72 14.80
CA LEU A 54 29.76 -2.34 14.01
C LEU A 54 28.98 -1.33 13.17
N LEU A 55 29.16 -0.04 13.41
CA LEU A 55 28.56 1.04 12.62
C LEU A 55 29.49 1.51 11.50
N HIS A 56 28.92 1.61 10.31
CA HIS A 56 29.59 2.06 9.09
C HIS A 56 28.95 3.33 8.58
N GLU A 57 29.76 4.36 8.39
CA GLU A 57 29.37 5.58 7.69
C GLU A 57 29.16 5.28 6.20
N TRP A 58 28.18 5.94 5.59
CA TRP A 58 27.85 5.75 4.19
C TRP A 58 28.99 6.15 3.25
N PHE A 59 29.15 5.35 2.20
CA PHE A 59 30.11 5.61 1.14
C PHE A 59 29.50 5.35 -0.25
N PRO A 60 30.01 5.98 -1.32
CA PRO A 60 29.60 5.69 -2.69
C PRO A 60 29.65 4.20 -3.03
N GLY A 61 28.53 3.63 -3.46
CA GLY A 61 28.41 2.21 -3.80
C GLY A 61 27.95 1.31 -2.66
N MET A 62 27.77 1.83 -1.45
CA MET A 62 27.19 1.09 -0.33
C MET A 62 25.74 0.68 -0.65
N PHE A 63 25.45 -0.63 -0.60
CA PHE A 63 24.10 -1.14 -0.76
C PHE A 63 23.33 -1.03 0.55
N VAL A 64 22.44 -0.05 0.66
CA VAL A 64 21.71 0.27 1.90
C VAL A 64 20.28 -0.23 1.85
N ILE A 65 19.87 -0.92 2.91
CA ILE A 65 18.51 -1.37 3.19
C ILE A 65 17.92 -0.44 4.25
N PHE A 66 16.96 0.39 3.88
CA PHE A 66 16.26 1.26 4.82
C PHE A 66 15.10 0.51 5.45
N THR A 67 15.13 0.35 6.77
CA THR A 67 14.03 -0.26 7.52
C THR A 67 13.17 0.81 8.18
N SER A 68 11.98 1.04 7.62
CA SER A 68 10.93 1.83 8.25
C SER A 68 10.09 0.94 9.16
N HIS A 69 9.80 1.41 10.38
CA HIS A 69 9.01 0.67 11.35
C HIS A 69 8.31 1.61 12.34
N GLN A 70 7.42 1.05 13.17
CA GLN A 70 6.76 1.79 14.25
C GLN A 70 7.32 1.36 15.60
N TRP A 71 7.60 2.34 16.47
CA TRP A 71 8.06 2.09 17.83
C TRP A 71 7.00 1.34 18.64
N LEU A 72 7.44 0.38 19.46
CA LEU A 72 6.59 -0.44 20.34
C LEU A 72 6.51 0.09 21.77
N SER A 73 7.22 1.18 22.10
CA SER A 73 7.06 1.91 23.36
C SER A 73 7.48 3.37 23.21
N SER A 74 7.17 4.18 24.20
CA SER A 74 7.56 5.59 24.28
C SER A 74 9.07 5.83 24.46
N THR A 75 9.81 4.82 24.93
CA THR A 75 11.23 4.97 25.31
C THR A 75 12.17 4.10 24.49
N HIS A 76 11.66 3.07 23.83
CA HIS A 76 12.46 2.14 23.04
C HIS A 76 11.67 1.63 21.82
N PRO A 77 12.29 1.58 20.63
CA PRO A 77 11.63 1.13 19.40
C PRO A 77 11.15 -0.32 19.47
N ASP A 78 11.97 -1.22 20.03
CA ASP A 78 11.66 -2.64 20.14
C ASP A 78 12.17 -3.23 21.47
N PRO A 79 11.51 -2.95 22.61
CA PRO A 79 12.05 -3.25 23.94
C PRO A 79 12.19 -4.75 24.23
N GLN A 80 11.52 -5.60 23.46
CA GLN A 80 11.55 -7.05 23.61
C GLN A 80 12.31 -7.75 22.47
N GLY A 81 12.82 -7.01 21.48
CA GLY A 81 13.52 -7.59 20.32
C GLY A 81 12.59 -8.32 19.34
N GLN A 82 11.28 -8.09 19.39
CA GLN A 82 10.29 -8.80 18.58
C GLN A 82 10.35 -8.38 17.11
N GLN A 83 10.48 -7.09 16.83
CA GLN A 83 10.66 -6.59 15.46
C GLN A 83 12.01 -7.05 14.90
N MET A 84 13.05 -7.00 15.72
CA MET A 84 14.39 -7.44 15.36
C MET A 84 14.39 -8.93 14.98
N GLU A 85 13.75 -9.80 15.76
CA GLU A 85 13.65 -11.23 15.46
C GLU A 85 12.90 -11.48 14.13
N VAL A 86 11.80 -10.75 13.89
CA VAL A 86 11.04 -10.84 12.63
C VAL A 86 11.92 -10.43 11.44
N LEU A 87 12.59 -9.29 11.54
CA LEU A 87 13.45 -8.78 10.47
C LEU A 87 14.62 -9.71 10.18
N GLN A 88 15.29 -10.23 11.22
CA GLN A 88 16.40 -11.17 11.07
C GLN A 88 15.96 -12.45 10.35
N LYS A 89 14.83 -13.05 10.74
CA LYS A 89 14.31 -14.26 10.09
C LYS A 89 13.88 -13.99 8.65
N ALA A 90 13.20 -12.87 8.40
CA ALA A 90 12.79 -12.48 7.07
C ALA A 90 14.00 -12.20 6.15
N LEU A 91 15.04 -11.50 6.64
CA LEU A 91 16.29 -11.27 5.91
C LEU A 91 16.98 -12.60 5.56
N ARG A 92 17.10 -13.53 6.52
CA ARG A 92 17.64 -14.88 6.22
C ARG A 92 16.85 -15.57 5.11
N GLY A 93 15.51 -15.56 5.21
CA GLY A 93 14.66 -16.17 4.19
C GLY A 93 14.74 -15.49 2.82
N MET A 94 14.90 -14.17 2.77
CA MET A 94 15.11 -13.45 1.52
C MET A 94 16.48 -13.77 0.91
N ILE A 95 17.52 -13.89 1.73
CA ILE A 95 18.88 -14.25 1.29
C ILE A 95 18.90 -15.68 0.74
N ASP A 96 18.30 -16.65 1.44
CA ASP A 96 18.44 -18.07 1.11
C ASP A 96 17.45 -18.60 0.07
N GLY A 97 16.37 -17.88 -0.24
CA GLY A 97 15.34 -18.38 -1.18
C GLY A 97 14.00 -18.74 -0.54
N SER A 98 13.98 -19.00 0.77
CA SER A 98 12.84 -19.60 1.46
C SER A 98 11.69 -18.61 1.70
N LEU A 99 12.00 -17.31 1.89
CA LEU A 99 11.00 -16.26 1.88
C LEU A 99 10.85 -15.70 0.46
N GLN A 100 9.62 -15.77 -0.04
CA GLN A 100 9.25 -15.27 -1.34
C GLN A 100 8.54 -13.92 -1.14
N VAL A 101 8.94 -12.90 -1.92
CA VAL A 101 8.30 -11.57 -1.89
C VAL A 101 7.38 -11.46 -3.11
N HIS A 102 6.10 -11.21 -2.88
CA HIS A 102 5.06 -11.33 -3.92
C HIS A 102 4.42 -10.01 -4.30
N GLU A 103 3.78 -9.91 -5.46
CA GLU A 103 2.92 -8.76 -5.77
C GLU A 103 1.62 -8.78 -4.92
N ASP A 104 1.09 -7.60 -4.59
CA ASP A 104 -0.16 -7.42 -3.84
C ASP A 104 -1.36 -8.13 -4.50
N ILE A 105 -2.39 -8.40 -3.69
CA ILE A 105 -3.59 -9.15 -4.01
C ILE A 105 -4.32 -8.61 -5.25
N VAL A 106 -4.22 -7.30 -5.53
CA VAL A 106 -4.93 -6.64 -6.63
C VAL A 106 -4.17 -6.71 -7.95
N SER A 107 -2.83 -6.73 -7.93
CA SER A 107 -1.98 -6.83 -9.12
C SER A 107 -1.93 -8.27 -9.63
N ARG A 108 -2.66 -8.54 -10.72
CA ARG A 108 -2.83 -9.88 -11.30
C ARG A 108 -1.64 -10.33 -12.19
N SER A 109 -0.38 -10.12 -11.78
CA SER A 109 0.76 -10.62 -12.56
C SER A 109 1.37 -11.90 -11.97
N ASP A 110 2.00 -12.70 -12.84
CA ASP A 110 2.61 -13.99 -12.50
C ASP A 110 3.82 -13.83 -11.56
N ASP A 111 4.16 -14.90 -10.85
CA ASP A 111 5.13 -15.01 -9.75
C ASP A 111 6.45 -14.21 -9.92
N MET A 112 6.42 -12.91 -9.58
CA MET A 112 7.63 -12.10 -9.40
C MET A 112 8.20 -12.35 -8.00
N ASN A 113 9.51 -12.55 -7.92
CA ASN A 113 10.24 -12.76 -6.68
C ASN A 113 11.61 -12.06 -6.78
N LEU A 114 12.30 -11.88 -5.66
CA LEU A 114 13.64 -11.28 -5.63
C LEU A 114 14.62 -12.08 -6.50
N SER A 115 15.30 -11.39 -7.42
CA SER A 115 16.35 -11.97 -8.26
C SER A 115 17.56 -12.37 -7.42
N ASN A 116 18.33 -13.37 -7.89
CA ASN A 116 19.53 -13.84 -7.18
C ASN A 116 20.53 -12.71 -6.91
N THR A 117 20.67 -11.77 -7.85
CA THR A 117 21.54 -10.59 -7.69
C THR A 117 21.11 -9.73 -6.50
N ILE A 118 19.80 -9.51 -6.32
CA ILE A 118 19.30 -8.71 -5.20
C ILE A 118 19.47 -9.45 -3.88
N ARG A 119 19.27 -10.77 -3.85
CA ARG A 119 19.52 -11.58 -2.66
C ARG A 119 20.97 -11.47 -2.20
N GLN A 120 21.91 -11.50 -3.15
CA GLN A 120 23.33 -11.30 -2.85
C GLN A 120 23.62 -9.88 -2.34
N HIS A 121 23.08 -8.84 -2.99
CA HIS A 121 23.23 -7.48 -2.51
C HIS A 121 22.64 -7.26 -1.11
N ILE A 122 21.51 -7.92 -0.79
CA ILE A 122 20.94 -7.89 0.57
C ILE A 122 21.90 -8.57 1.56
N ALA A 123 22.47 -9.73 1.21
CA ALA A 123 23.38 -10.47 2.08
C ALA A 123 24.67 -9.68 2.40
N GLU A 124 25.21 -8.97 1.41
CA GLU A 124 26.45 -8.18 1.51
C GLU A 124 26.19 -6.72 1.90
N GLY A 125 24.92 -6.34 2.03
CA GLY A 125 24.49 -4.96 2.23
C GLY A 125 24.56 -4.48 3.68
N PHE A 126 24.02 -3.28 3.88
CA PHE A 126 24.02 -2.59 5.15
C PHE A 126 22.59 -2.16 5.52
N LEU A 127 22.22 -2.41 6.75
CA LEU A 127 20.91 -2.12 7.31
C LEU A 127 20.92 -0.76 8.01
N PHE A 128 20.07 0.14 7.55
CA PHE A 128 19.66 1.32 8.31
C PHE A 128 18.44 0.96 9.16
N PHE A 129 18.53 1.24 10.46
CA PHE A 129 17.45 1.16 11.42
C PHE A 129 17.58 2.38 12.33
N ASP A 130 16.50 3.14 12.48
CA ASP A 130 16.53 4.48 13.08
C ASP A 130 17.24 4.53 14.43
N TRP A 131 17.03 3.52 15.28
CA TRP A 131 17.64 3.40 16.59
C TRP A 131 19.15 3.40 16.49
N PHE A 132 19.78 2.36 15.98
CA PHE A 132 21.24 2.34 15.99
C PHE A 132 21.89 3.28 14.96
N ALA A 133 21.15 3.73 13.94
CA ALA A 133 21.67 4.65 12.93
C ALA A 133 21.71 6.11 13.41
N ILE A 134 20.87 6.48 14.38
CA ILE A 134 20.76 7.86 14.90
C ILE A 134 21.31 7.94 16.33
N PRO A 135 22.24 8.87 16.61
CA PRO A 135 22.74 9.09 17.97
C PRO A 135 21.62 9.38 18.98
N GLN A 136 21.58 8.66 20.10
CA GLN A 136 20.67 8.95 21.22
C GLN A 136 21.38 9.62 22.39
N ILE A 137 20.61 10.41 23.15
CA ILE A 137 20.97 10.87 24.49
C ILE A 137 20.74 9.71 25.47
N THR A 138 21.70 8.79 25.60
CA THR A 138 21.45 7.53 26.33
C THR A 138 22.05 7.46 27.73
N VAL A 139 23.17 8.09 28.06
CA VAL A 139 23.70 8.16 29.44
C VAL A 139 24.66 9.35 29.59
N ARG A 140 24.71 9.99 30.77
CA ARG A 140 25.79 10.92 31.17
C ARG A 140 27.13 10.17 31.24
N LYS A 141 27.88 10.12 30.14
CA LYS A 141 29.31 9.75 30.15
C LYS A 141 30.14 11.01 30.41
N ASP A 142 31.12 10.94 31.31
CA ASP A 142 32.08 12.02 31.51
C ASP A 142 32.81 12.33 30.18
N GLY A 143 32.67 13.57 29.70
CA GLY A 143 33.27 14.03 28.43
C GLY A 143 32.35 14.04 27.21
N VAL A 144 31.11 13.53 27.29
CA VAL A 144 30.13 13.64 26.20
C VAL A 144 29.30 14.91 26.38
N ASN A 145 29.36 15.82 25.41
CA ASN A 145 28.57 17.05 25.43
C ASN A 145 27.10 16.75 25.04
N GLU A 146 26.18 16.87 26.01
CA GLU A 146 24.75 16.63 25.78
C GLU A 146 24.14 17.55 24.71
N GLU A 147 24.64 18.78 24.55
CA GLU A 147 24.16 19.71 23.53
C GLU A 147 24.58 19.30 22.13
N SER A 148 25.80 18.75 21.97
CA SER A 148 26.25 18.27 20.66
C SER A 148 25.49 17.02 20.23
N VAL A 149 25.25 16.07 21.15
CA VAL A 149 24.46 14.86 20.84
C VAL A 149 23.01 15.21 20.50
N LYS A 150 22.41 16.21 21.19
CA LYS A 150 21.08 16.74 20.83
C LYS A 150 21.07 17.36 19.42
N SER A 151 22.11 18.12 19.09
CA SER A 151 22.28 18.71 17.76
C SER A 151 22.43 17.62 16.70
N ASP A 152 23.29 16.64 16.92
CA ASP A 152 23.56 15.55 15.98
C ASP A 152 22.32 14.68 15.75
N ALA A 153 21.60 14.32 16.81
CA ALA A 153 20.33 13.61 16.71
C ALA A 153 19.30 14.39 15.88
N ALA A 154 19.18 15.71 16.12
CA ALA A 154 18.26 16.55 15.35
C ALA A 154 18.67 16.65 13.87
N LEU A 155 19.96 16.81 13.58
CA LEU A 155 20.49 16.82 12.20
C LEU A 155 20.28 15.47 11.50
N ALA A 156 20.45 14.37 12.22
CA ALA A 156 20.21 13.02 11.71
C ALA A 156 18.72 12.77 11.39
N VAL A 157 17.81 13.18 12.27
CA VAL A 157 16.36 13.11 12.02
C VAL A 157 15.98 13.96 10.80
N GLN A 158 16.52 15.17 10.67
CA GLN A 158 16.31 16.02 9.49
C GLN A 158 16.86 15.42 8.19
N SER A 159 17.79 14.47 8.29
CA SER A 159 18.43 13.81 7.14
C SER A 159 17.77 12.50 6.73
N ILE A 160 16.77 12.00 7.48
CA ILE A 160 16.03 10.77 7.16
C ILE A 160 15.51 10.75 5.71
N PRO A 161 14.91 11.83 5.16
CA PRO A 161 14.49 11.86 3.76
C PRO A 161 15.63 11.59 2.77
N ALA A 162 16.81 12.17 3.03
CA ALA A 162 18.00 11.93 2.22
C ALA A 162 18.50 10.48 2.40
N TYR A 163 18.39 9.89 3.59
CA TYR A 163 18.77 8.49 3.81
C TYR A 163 17.88 7.51 3.04
N VAL A 164 16.57 7.77 3.02
CA VAL A 164 15.62 7.02 2.19
C VAL A 164 16.00 7.12 0.71
N GLU A 165 16.33 8.33 0.25
CA GLU A 165 16.74 8.57 -1.13
C GLU A 165 18.10 7.97 -1.48
N LEU A 166 19.00 7.76 -0.51
CA LEU A 166 20.25 7.03 -0.72
C LEU A 166 20.03 5.51 -0.73
N SER A 167 19.05 5.00 0.01
CA SER A 167 18.80 3.56 0.17
C SER A 167 18.44 2.82 -1.13
N ASN A 168 18.99 1.62 -1.31
CA ASN A 168 18.74 0.78 -2.48
C ASN A 168 17.45 -0.03 -2.33
N VAL A 169 17.13 -0.46 -1.11
CA VAL A 169 15.93 -1.22 -0.78
C VAL A 169 15.20 -0.53 0.37
N PHE A 170 13.89 -0.43 0.27
CA PHE A 170 13.03 0.06 1.35
C PHE A 170 12.19 -1.09 1.91
N ILE A 171 12.29 -1.33 3.21
CA ILE A 171 11.53 -2.33 3.95
C ILE A 171 10.60 -1.60 4.93
N ALA A 172 9.30 -1.84 4.80
CA ALA A 172 8.33 -1.54 5.85
C ALA A 172 8.18 -2.77 6.75
N LEU A 173 8.70 -2.71 7.96
CA LEU A 173 8.62 -3.78 8.96
C LEU A 173 7.37 -3.58 9.82
N VAL A 174 6.34 -4.38 9.56
CA VAL A 174 4.99 -4.17 10.10
C VAL A 174 4.36 -5.42 10.72
N PRO A 175 5.09 -6.17 11.59
CA PRO A 175 4.50 -7.30 12.29
C PRO A 175 3.36 -6.86 13.20
N GLU A 176 2.33 -7.71 13.33
CA GLU A 176 1.21 -7.48 14.25
C GLU A 176 1.69 -7.65 15.70
N LEU A 177 1.94 -6.53 16.38
CA LEU A 177 2.46 -6.47 17.74
C LEU A 177 1.67 -5.46 18.58
N THR A 178 1.86 -5.47 19.90
CA THR A 178 1.18 -4.56 20.82
C THR A 178 2.15 -3.51 21.34
N HIS A 179 1.77 -2.24 21.24
CA HIS A 179 2.51 -1.15 21.86
C HIS A 179 2.44 -1.27 23.38
N LYS A 180 3.60 -1.37 24.04
CA LYS A 180 3.74 -1.65 25.48
C LYS A 180 2.96 -0.68 26.37
N ASP A 181 2.98 0.61 26.06
CA ASP A 181 2.46 1.65 26.96
C ASP A 181 0.99 2.00 26.72
N SER A 182 0.50 1.80 25.49
CA SER A 182 -0.85 2.20 25.09
C SER A 182 -1.77 1.01 24.83
N SER A 183 -1.21 -0.19 24.79
CA SER A 183 -1.89 -1.42 24.35
C SER A 183 -2.47 -1.35 22.94
N ALA A 184 -2.10 -0.33 22.16
CA ALA A 184 -2.55 -0.17 20.78
C ALA A 184 -1.89 -1.22 19.89
N LEU A 185 -2.63 -1.71 18.89
CA LEU A 185 -2.09 -2.61 17.89
C LEU A 185 -1.15 -1.84 16.96
N VAL A 186 0.01 -2.43 16.69
CA VAL A 186 1.02 -1.97 15.75
C VAL A 186 1.04 -2.97 14.60
N ASN A 187 0.69 -2.52 13.39
CA ASN A 187 0.61 -3.34 12.18
C ASN A 187 0.73 -2.45 10.92
N TYR A 188 0.46 -3.01 9.75
CA TYR A 188 0.58 -2.27 8.49
C TYR A 188 -0.38 -1.08 8.40
N ALA A 189 -1.63 -1.23 8.83
CA ALA A 189 -2.60 -0.13 8.85
C ALA A 189 -2.19 1.00 9.81
N SER A 190 -1.64 0.68 10.99
CA SER A 190 -1.15 1.71 11.93
C SER A 190 0.11 2.39 11.40
N TRP A 191 1.02 1.65 10.77
CA TRP A 191 2.22 2.19 10.11
C TRP A 191 1.83 3.16 8.98
N LEU A 192 0.89 2.76 8.12
CA LEU A 192 0.32 3.62 7.06
C LEU A 192 -0.38 4.85 7.62
N SER A 193 -0.69 4.93 8.92
CA SER A 193 -1.32 6.10 9.54
C SER A 193 -0.33 7.08 10.14
N ARG A 194 0.94 6.70 10.38
CA ARG A 194 1.92 7.55 11.05
C ARG A 194 2.55 8.57 10.11
N GLY A 195 2.62 9.82 10.55
CA GLY A 195 3.14 10.94 9.75
C GLY A 195 4.57 10.72 9.24
N TRP A 196 5.51 10.38 10.12
CA TRP A 196 6.90 10.11 9.72
C TRP A 196 7.05 8.88 8.81
N CYS A 197 6.30 7.80 9.07
CA CYS A 197 6.29 6.63 8.18
C CYS A 197 5.75 6.96 6.79
N ARG A 198 4.71 7.82 6.70
CA ARG A 198 4.22 8.37 5.42
C ARG A 198 5.28 9.25 4.74
N ALA A 199 6.02 10.06 5.49
CA ALA A 199 7.09 10.88 4.95
C ALA A 199 8.19 10.03 4.31
N GLU A 200 8.65 9.00 5.02
CA GLU A 200 9.64 8.03 4.52
C GLU A 200 9.13 7.32 3.26
N LEU A 201 7.89 6.82 3.31
CA LEU A 201 7.20 6.20 2.17
C LEU A 201 7.16 7.12 0.94
N TRP A 202 6.79 8.38 1.14
CA TRP A 202 6.70 9.36 0.05
C TRP A 202 8.07 9.72 -0.50
N CYS A 203 9.08 9.95 0.35
CA CYS A 203 10.45 10.22 -0.11
C CYS A 203 10.99 9.05 -0.95
N ARG A 204 10.64 7.80 -0.60
CA ARG A 204 11.00 6.62 -1.40
C ARG A 204 10.31 6.65 -2.77
N LEU A 205 8.99 6.78 -2.79
CA LEU A 205 8.16 6.66 -3.99
C LEU A 205 8.34 7.82 -4.98
N LEU A 206 8.53 9.02 -4.45
CA LEU A 206 8.72 10.25 -5.22
C LEU A 206 10.20 10.56 -5.48
N SER A 207 11.12 9.70 -5.05
CA SER A 207 12.53 9.84 -5.44
C SER A 207 12.70 9.77 -6.97
N ASN A 208 13.77 10.38 -7.46
CA ASN A 208 14.15 10.33 -8.88
C ASN A 208 14.85 9.02 -9.26
N LYS A 209 14.72 7.99 -8.42
CA LYS A 209 15.24 6.65 -8.71
C LYS A 209 14.35 5.92 -9.71
N ILE A 210 14.99 5.06 -10.50
CA ILE A 210 14.30 4.17 -11.44
C ILE A 210 13.45 3.15 -10.67
N ASP A 211 14.04 2.53 -9.64
CA ASP A 211 13.34 1.58 -8.78
C ASP A 211 12.95 2.27 -7.46
N THR A 212 11.65 2.33 -7.20
CA THR A 212 11.03 2.84 -5.98
C THR A 212 10.26 1.76 -5.21
N THR A 213 10.47 0.50 -5.54
CA THR A 213 9.77 -0.64 -4.93
C THR A 213 9.97 -0.70 -3.43
N ILE A 214 8.93 -1.14 -2.72
CA ILE A 214 8.87 -1.27 -1.27
C ILE A 214 8.48 -2.70 -0.93
N ILE A 215 9.24 -3.31 -0.01
CA ILE A 215 8.96 -4.62 0.56
C ILE A 215 8.28 -4.41 1.90
N VAL A 216 7.10 -4.99 2.09
CA VAL A 216 6.34 -4.98 3.35
C VAL A 216 6.51 -6.33 4.01
N ILE A 217 7.10 -6.37 5.21
CA ILE A 217 7.32 -7.60 5.98
C ILE A 217 6.27 -7.66 7.10
N TYR A 218 5.36 -8.62 6.98
CA TYR A 218 4.30 -8.85 7.97
C TYR A 218 4.71 -9.87 9.03
N SER A 219 5.57 -10.83 8.67
CA SER A 219 6.02 -11.89 9.58
C SER A 219 7.34 -12.50 9.10
N PRO A 220 7.99 -13.38 9.89
CA PRO A 220 9.20 -14.09 9.47
C PRO A 220 9.08 -14.85 8.14
N THR A 221 7.86 -15.24 7.77
CA THR A 221 7.56 -16.09 6.62
C THR A 221 6.65 -15.41 5.60
N GLU A 222 6.43 -14.11 5.73
CA GLU A 222 5.51 -13.38 4.86
C GLU A 222 5.98 -11.96 4.54
N ALA A 223 6.21 -11.72 3.25
CA ALA A 223 6.55 -10.42 2.71
C ALA A 223 5.93 -10.21 1.33
N GLU A 224 5.57 -8.97 1.03
CA GLU A 224 4.90 -8.57 -0.22
C GLU A 224 5.46 -7.24 -0.73
N PHE A 225 5.33 -6.99 -2.02
CA PHE A 225 5.54 -5.67 -2.60
C PHE A 225 4.31 -4.80 -2.33
N MET A 226 4.55 -3.58 -1.84
CA MET A 226 3.47 -2.64 -1.53
C MET A 226 2.57 -2.38 -2.75
N PHE A 227 1.27 -2.31 -2.51
CA PHE A 227 0.28 -1.99 -3.54
C PHE A 227 0.46 -0.53 -4.03
N PRO A 228 0.51 -0.27 -5.36
CA PRO A 228 0.75 1.07 -5.89
C PRO A 228 -0.17 2.20 -5.46
N LEU A 229 -1.36 1.90 -4.95
CA LEU A 229 -2.30 2.94 -4.52
C LEU A 229 -2.35 3.13 -3.01
N ASP A 230 -1.68 2.28 -2.22
CA ASP A 230 -1.72 2.41 -0.76
C ASP A 230 -1.20 3.77 -0.31
N TRP A 231 -0.13 4.28 -0.94
CA TRP A 231 0.40 5.60 -0.60
C TRP A 231 -0.48 6.76 -1.09
N GLN A 232 -1.14 6.63 -2.24
CA GLN A 232 -2.06 7.66 -2.79
C GLN A 232 -3.30 7.85 -1.91
N HIS A 233 -3.64 6.83 -1.11
CA HIS A 233 -4.75 6.89 -0.16
C HIS A 233 -4.34 7.43 1.22
N ASN A 234 -3.05 7.56 1.48
CA ASN A 234 -2.46 7.90 2.77
C ASN A 234 -1.59 9.16 2.63
N ASN A 235 -2.25 10.30 2.45
CA ASN A 235 -1.60 11.61 2.30
C ASN A 235 -0.75 11.96 3.52
N ILE A 236 0.41 12.59 3.30
CA ILE A 236 1.28 13.04 4.39
C ILE A 236 0.52 13.93 5.39
N VAL A 237 -0.29 14.86 4.87
CA VAL A 237 -1.04 15.85 5.64
C VAL A 237 -1.98 15.20 6.65
N ASP A 238 -2.54 14.03 6.36
CA ASP A 238 -3.48 13.31 7.24
C ASP A 238 -2.79 12.37 8.24
N GLY A 239 -1.46 12.44 8.36
CA GLY A 239 -0.69 11.55 9.23
C GLY A 239 -0.95 11.79 10.72
N ASN A 240 -0.86 10.74 11.52
CA ASN A 240 -0.85 10.82 12.98
C ASN A 240 0.58 11.12 13.46
N PHE A 241 0.75 12.20 14.23
CA PHE A 241 2.05 12.61 14.78
C PHE A 241 2.05 12.49 16.29
N THR A 242 3.13 11.95 16.85
CA THR A 242 3.36 11.99 18.30
C THR A 242 3.66 13.43 18.75
N VAL A 243 4.35 14.19 17.90
CA VAL A 243 4.67 15.60 18.09
C VAL A 243 4.04 16.40 16.95
N GLU A 244 2.94 17.08 17.22
CA GLU A 244 2.12 17.72 16.18
C GLU A 244 2.87 18.82 15.39
N SER A 245 3.86 19.47 15.99
CA SER A 245 4.70 20.45 15.30
C SER A 245 5.50 19.86 14.13
N ASP A 246 5.75 18.55 14.13
CA ASP A 246 6.46 17.88 13.04
C ASP A 246 5.63 17.85 11.75
N ARG A 247 4.30 18.00 11.83
CA ARG A 247 3.42 17.95 10.65
C ARG A 247 3.86 18.95 9.59
N ALA A 248 4.13 20.20 9.98
CA ALA A 248 4.52 21.24 9.04
C ALA A 248 5.84 20.90 8.32
N ILE A 249 6.81 20.36 9.06
CA ILE A 249 8.10 19.93 8.51
C ILE A 249 7.88 18.80 7.50
N VAL A 250 7.13 17.78 7.91
CA VAL A 250 6.88 16.58 7.09
C VAL A 250 6.05 16.89 5.84
N VAL A 251 5.09 17.81 5.92
CA VAL A 251 4.35 18.30 4.74
C VAL A 251 5.29 19.00 3.76
N GLN A 252 6.20 19.85 4.23
CA GLN A 252 7.18 20.54 3.38
C GLN A 252 8.14 19.56 2.68
N LEU A 253 8.52 18.46 3.34
CA LEU A 253 9.29 17.38 2.72
C LEU A 253 8.50 16.74 1.56
N GLY A 254 7.21 16.46 1.79
CA GLY A 254 6.31 15.95 0.75
C GLY A 254 6.20 16.88 -0.46
N GLU A 255 6.02 18.17 -0.23
CA GLU A 255 6.01 19.20 -1.29
C GLU A 255 7.30 19.17 -2.11
N THR A 256 8.45 19.18 -1.44
CA THR A 256 9.76 19.15 -2.09
C THR A 256 9.93 17.89 -2.96
N ALA A 257 9.49 16.72 -2.46
CA ALA A 257 9.55 15.46 -3.18
C ALA A 257 8.67 15.46 -4.45
N VAL A 258 7.42 15.93 -4.35
CA VAL A 258 6.48 15.99 -5.48
C VAL A 258 7.01 16.95 -6.57
N GLU A 259 7.45 18.14 -6.18
CA GLU A 259 7.98 19.13 -7.13
C GLU A 259 9.23 18.61 -7.84
N SER A 260 10.17 18.02 -7.10
CA SER A 260 11.37 17.46 -7.69
C SER A 260 11.06 16.31 -8.65
N LYS A 261 10.09 15.44 -8.31
CA LYS A 261 9.66 14.35 -9.19
C LYS A 261 9.09 14.86 -10.50
N ILE A 262 8.20 15.86 -10.43
CA ILE A 262 7.59 16.47 -11.61
C ILE A 262 8.67 17.12 -12.50
N GLN A 263 9.56 17.92 -11.92
CA GLN A 263 10.66 18.56 -12.64
C GLN A 263 11.59 17.55 -13.31
N HIS A 264 11.93 16.46 -12.61
CA HIS A 264 12.74 15.39 -13.17
C HIS A 264 12.02 14.70 -14.35
N LEU A 265 10.74 14.38 -14.19
CA LEU A 265 9.96 13.72 -15.24
C LEU A 265 9.73 14.60 -16.47
N GLN A 266 9.65 15.92 -16.31
CA GLN A 266 9.55 16.87 -17.42
C GLN A 266 10.78 16.85 -18.34
N VAL A 267 11.96 16.54 -17.79
CA VAL A 267 13.23 16.57 -18.54
C VAL A 267 13.67 15.17 -18.99
N TYR A 268 13.54 14.18 -18.11
CA TYR A 268 14.12 12.84 -18.31
C TYR A 268 13.09 11.70 -18.33
N GLY A 269 11.86 11.98 -17.91
CA GLY A 269 10.84 10.96 -17.69
C GLY A 269 9.93 10.71 -18.89
N PRO A 270 9.18 9.60 -18.89
CA PRO A 270 8.09 9.40 -19.83
C PRO A 270 7.01 10.48 -19.64
N LEU A 271 6.51 11.04 -20.76
CA LEU A 271 5.45 12.06 -20.73
C LEU A 271 4.19 11.58 -19.98
N ARG A 272 3.87 10.28 -20.08
CA ARG A 272 2.78 9.64 -19.34
C ARG A 272 2.89 9.89 -17.83
N ASP A 273 4.05 9.59 -17.25
CA ASP A 273 4.31 9.71 -15.82
C ASP A 273 4.33 11.20 -15.42
N CYS A 274 4.95 12.05 -16.25
CA CYS A 274 4.91 13.49 -16.05
C CYS A 274 3.46 14.01 -15.94
N ARG A 275 2.60 13.68 -16.91
CA ARG A 275 1.18 14.06 -16.90
C ARG A 275 0.44 13.53 -15.67
N PHE A 276 0.74 12.29 -15.26
CA PHE A 276 0.13 11.68 -14.08
C PHE A 276 0.42 12.47 -12.80
N TYR A 277 1.70 12.75 -12.51
CA TYR A 277 2.10 13.51 -11.32
C TYR A 277 1.67 14.98 -11.41
N CYS A 278 1.75 15.62 -12.58
CA CYS A 278 1.22 16.98 -12.79
C CYS A 278 -0.28 17.07 -12.47
N ALA A 279 -1.07 16.08 -12.90
CA ALA A 279 -2.51 16.08 -12.67
C ALA A 279 -2.87 15.86 -11.19
N LEU A 280 -2.16 14.94 -10.51
CA LEU A 280 -2.39 14.64 -9.09
C LEU A 280 -1.75 15.65 -8.13
N ARG A 281 -0.86 16.52 -8.61
CA ARG A 281 -0.11 17.49 -7.78
C ARG A 281 -0.99 18.22 -6.76
N PRO A 282 -2.12 18.87 -7.10
CA PRO A 282 -2.92 19.60 -6.11
C PRO A 282 -3.45 18.66 -5.02
N LYS A 283 -3.85 17.45 -5.39
CA LYS A 283 -4.40 16.46 -4.48
C LYS A 283 -3.33 15.88 -3.54
N LEU A 284 -2.16 15.55 -4.06
CA LEU A 284 -1.04 15.04 -3.26
C LEU A 284 -0.60 16.10 -2.23
N LEU A 285 -0.61 17.37 -2.61
CA LEU A 285 -0.20 18.47 -1.74
C LEU A 285 -1.34 19.03 -0.87
N CYS A 286 -2.53 18.44 -0.94
CA CYS A 286 -3.75 18.95 -0.28
C CYS A 286 -4.00 20.44 -0.54
N GLN A 287 -3.65 20.92 -1.73
CA GLN A 287 -3.85 22.30 -2.16
C GLN A 287 -5.26 22.49 -2.72
N GLU A 288 -5.82 23.68 -2.55
CA GLU A 288 -7.09 24.03 -3.19
C GLU A 288 -6.97 23.93 -4.71
N ARG A 289 -7.99 23.36 -5.35
CA ARG A 289 -8.07 23.30 -6.81
C ARG A 289 -8.24 24.72 -7.35
N THR A 290 -7.33 25.12 -8.24
CA THR A 290 -7.51 26.29 -9.09
C THR A 290 -7.92 25.85 -10.49
N ASP A 291 -9.02 26.40 -11.01
CA ASP A 291 -9.41 26.17 -12.40
C ASP A 291 -8.31 26.68 -13.35
N ARG A 292 -7.87 25.80 -14.26
CA ARG A 292 -6.87 26.16 -15.27
C ARG A 292 -7.55 26.81 -16.46
N THR A 293 -6.88 27.79 -17.05
CA THR A 293 -7.23 28.22 -18.41
C THR A 293 -6.88 27.12 -19.41
N LEU A 294 -7.50 27.15 -20.60
CA LEU A 294 -7.13 26.24 -21.69
C LEU A 294 -5.63 26.28 -21.99
N GLN A 295 -5.05 27.47 -22.06
CA GLN A 295 -3.63 27.63 -22.36
C GLN A 295 -2.75 26.96 -21.31
N GLN A 296 -3.03 27.18 -20.03
CA GLN A 296 -2.30 26.52 -18.93
C GLN A 296 -2.45 25.01 -18.96
N PHE A 297 -3.65 24.49 -19.26
CA PHE A 297 -3.86 23.05 -19.36
C PHE A 297 -3.06 22.43 -20.50
N LEU A 298 -3.04 23.08 -21.68
CA LEU A 298 -2.27 22.62 -22.83
C LEU A 298 -0.76 22.66 -22.52
N GLU A 299 -0.27 23.71 -21.85
CA GLU A 299 1.13 23.84 -21.44
C GLU A 299 1.53 22.79 -20.38
N ASP A 300 0.76 22.68 -19.29
CA ASP A 300 1.02 21.76 -18.16
C ASP A 300 1.10 20.30 -18.62
N PHE A 301 0.26 19.90 -19.57
CA PHE A 301 0.18 18.53 -20.07
C PHE A 301 0.81 18.33 -21.45
N GLN A 302 1.48 19.35 -21.99
CA GLN A 302 2.19 19.32 -23.28
C GLN A 302 1.30 18.84 -24.43
N PHE A 303 0.16 19.51 -24.62
CA PHE A 303 -0.68 19.40 -25.82
C PHE A 303 -0.50 20.67 -26.66
N THR A 304 -0.49 20.54 -27.98
CA THR A 304 -0.31 21.68 -28.90
C THR A 304 -1.62 22.42 -29.18
N SER A 305 -2.77 21.71 -29.13
CA SER A 305 -4.09 22.32 -29.31
C SER A 305 -5.19 21.53 -28.59
N LEU A 306 -6.38 22.14 -28.48
CA LEU A 306 -7.56 21.47 -27.91
C LEU A 306 -8.02 20.28 -28.76
N GLU A 307 -7.91 20.37 -30.08
CA GLU A 307 -8.27 19.29 -31.01
C GLU A 307 -7.33 18.09 -30.86
N GLU A 308 -6.03 18.33 -30.72
CA GLU A 308 -5.06 17.27 -30.42
C GLU A 308 -5.38 16.64 -29.05
N ALA A 309 -5.58 17.46 -28.03
CA ALA A 309 -5.90 17.00 -26.68
C ALA A 309 -7.17 16.12 -26.66
N ALA A 310 -8.21 16.51 -27.40
CA ALA A 310 -9.45 15.75 -27.50
C ALA A 310 -9.30 14.44 -28.28
N ALA A 311 -8.41 14.39 -29.28
CA ALA A 311 -8.13 13.20 -30.07
C ALA A 311 -7.16 12.22 -29.37
N ASP A 312 -6.35 12.70 -28.43
CA ASP A 312 -5.24 11.94 -27.82
C ASP A 312 -5.68 10.59 -27.25
N SER A 313 -5.04 9.53 -27.73
CA SER A 313 -5.28 8.14 -27.36
C SER A 313 -4.20 7.53 -26.48
N SER A 314 -3.26 8.35 -26.01
CA SER A 314 -2.28 7.93 -25.01
C SER A 314 -2.96 7.44 -23.72
N SER A 315 -2.20 6.69 -22.92
CA SER A 315 -2.66 6.17 -21.63
C SER A 315 -3.03 7.30 -20.66
N MET A 316 -2.23 8.36 -20.61
CA MET A 316 -2.52 9.62 -19.93
C MET A 316 -2.99 10.69 -20.92
N ASN A 317 -4.18 10.47 -21.49
CA ASN A 317 -4.82 11.43 -22.38
C ASN A 317 -5.39 12.65 -21.65
N ALA A 318 -5.84 13.65 -22.41
CA ALA A 318 -6.35 14.91 -21.86
C ALA A 318 -7.54 14.71 -20.92
N VAL A 319 -8.45 13.78 -21.24
CA VAL A 319 -9.61 13.49 -20.38
C VAL A 319 -9.14 12.91 -19.04
N MET A 320 -8.17 11.98 -19.05
CA MET A 320 -7.58 11.44 -17.83
C MET A 320 -6.84 12.52 -17.02
N CYS A 321 -6.11 13.43 -17.67
CA CYS A 321 -5.44 14.56 -17.01
C CYS A 321 -6.45 15.49 -16.33
N ALA A 322 -7.55 15.80 -17.02
CA ALA A 322 -8.65 16.60 -16.46
C ALA A 322 -9.33 15.88 -15.29
N ILE A 323 -9.60 14.58 -15.41
CA ILE A 323 -10.18 13.77 -14.32
C ILE A 323 -9.29 13.79 -13.08
N LEU A 324 -8.00 13.49 -13.23
CA LEU A 324 -7.07 13.43 -12.09
C LEU A 324 -6.82 14.80 -11.46
N SER A 325 -6.88 15.87 -12.27
CA SER A 325 -6.86 17.27 -11.80
C SER A 325 -8.17 17.71 -11.15
N GLY A 326 -9.23 16.91 -11.27
CA GLY A 326 -10.58 17.28 -10.90
C GLY A 326 -11.19 18.40 -11.76
N ASP A 327 -10.66 18.65 -12.95
CA ASP A 327 -10.99 19.81 -13.80
C ASP A 327 -12.29 19.65 -14.60
N THR A 328 -13.42 19.98 -13.99
CA THR A 328 -14.76 19.87 -14.61
C THR A 328 -14.99 20.85 -15.76
N GLY A 329 -14.32 22.00 -15.74
CA GLY A 329 -14.35 22.98 -16.82
C GLY A 329 -13.68 22.41 -18.07
N MET A 330 -12.46 21.88 -17.91
CA MET A 330 -11.73 21.25 -19.02
C MET A 330 -12.43 20.00 -19.55
N LEU A 331 -13.07 19.19 -18.69
CA LEU A 331 -13.89 18.07 -19.14
C LEU A 331 -15.00 18.51 -20.09
N THR A 332 -15.64 19.65 -19.81
CA THR A 332 -16.68 20.22 -20.69
C THR A 332 -16.09 20.58 -22.05
N LEU A 333 -14.98 21.33 -22.07
CA LEU A 333 -14.32 21.77 -23.31
C LEU A 333 -13.84 20.57 -24.16
N LEU A 334 -13.26 19.55 -23.53
CA LEU A 334 -12.82 18.34 -24.20
C LEU A 334 -13.99 17.56 -24.81
N ALA A 335 -15.09 17.43 -24.08
CA ALA A 335 -16.30 16.77 -24.58
C ALA A 335 -16.97 17.55 -25.73
N GLU A 336 -16.99 18.89 -25.66
CA GLU A 336 -17.45 19.75 -26.77
C GLU A 336 -16.59 19.57 -28.03
N SER A 337 -15.29 19.37 -27.86
CA SER A 337 -14.35 18.99 -28.91
C SER A 337 -14.35 17.49 -29.26
N ARG A 338 -15.40 16.75 -28.86
CA ARG A 338 -15.65 15.34 -29.19
C ARG A 338 -14.65 14.34 -28.61
N ALA A 339 -14.02 14.64 -27.47
CA ALA A 339 -13.25 13.65 -26.73
C ALA A 339 -14.16 12.50 -26.24
N ASP A 340 -13.64 11.26 -26.27
CA ASP A 340 -14.38 10.06 -25.86
C ASP A 340 -14.33 9.86 -24.33
N MET A 341 -15.45 10.13 -23.65
CA MET A 341 -15.59 9.95 -22.20
C MET A 341 -15.64 8.48 -21.75
N ASN A 342 -15.76 7.53 -22.67
CA ASN A 342 -15.89 6.10 -22.38
C ASN A 342 -14.67 5.28 -22.81
N ARG A 343 -13.59 5.94 -23.24
CA ARG A 343 -12.38 5.28 -23.70
C ARG A 343 -11.83 4.33 -22.62
N PRO A 344 -11.58 3.05 -22.93
CA PRO A 344 -10.97 2.13 -21.98
C PRO A 344 -9.51 2.51 -21.73
N MET A 345 -9.13 2.51 -20.46
CA MET A 345 -7.76 2.75 -20.04
C MET A 345 -6.84 1.60 -20.45
N HIS A 346 -5.55 1.92 -20.63
CA HIS A 346 -4.50 0.93 -20.84
C HIS A 346 -3.14 1.50 -20.37
N GLY A 347 -2.19 0.64 -20.04
CA GLY A 347 -0.78 1.04 -19.87
C GLY A 347 -0.48 1.91 -18.65
N LEU A 348 -1.26 1.76 -17.57
CA LEU A 348 -1.10 2.46 -16.28
C LEU A 348 -1.09 1.49 -15.08
N SER A 349 -0.75 0.22 -15.31
CA SER A 349 -0.74 -0.84 -14.29
C SER A 349 0.30 -0.62 -13.20
N ASP A 350 1.44 -0.06 -13.58
CA ASP A 350 2.49 0.40 -12.68
C ASP A 350 2.04 1.57 -11.79
N LEU A 351 1.12 2.42 -12.28
CA LEU A 351 0.51 3.52 -11.54
C LEU A 351 -0.79 3.12 -10.81
N GLY A 352 -1.09 1.81 -10.78
CA GLY A 352 -2.20 1.24 -10.03
C GLY A 352 -3.52 1.13 -10.79
N PHE A 353 -3.59 1.43 -12.08
CA PHE A 353 -4.80 1.28 -12.92
C PHE A 353 -4.68 0.07 -13.84
N TYR A 354 -5.73 -0.72 -14.00
CA TYR A 354 -5.67 -1.89 -14.88
C TYR A 354 -6.34 -1.61 -16.22
N ASP A 355 -5.85 -2.28 -17.27
CA ASP A 355 -6.39 -2.14 -18.61
C ASP A 355 -7.90 -2.47 -18.66
N THR A 356 -8.64 -1.80 -19.53
CA THR A 356 -10.11 -1.85 -19.69
C THR A 356 -10.93 -1.15 -18.59
N GLN A 357 -10.28 -0.56 -17.58
CA GLN A 357 -10.96 0.31 -16.63
C GLN A 357 -11.56 1.53 -17.38
N THR A 358 -12.78 1.96 -17.03
CA THR A 358 -13.37 3.16 -17.64
C THR A 358 -12.80 4.42 -16.98
N LEU A 359 -12.87 5.55 -17.69
CA LEU A 359 -12.47 6.85 -17.15
C LEU A 359 -13.28 7.24 -15.90
N LEU A 360 -14.58 6.89 -15.85
CA LEU A 360 -15.40 7.08 -14.67
C LEU A 360 -14.92 6.23 -13.47
N MET A 361 -14.55 4.96 -13.69
CA MET A 361 -13.94 4.16 -12.63
C MET A 361 -12.64 4.76 -12.12
N ALA A 362 -11.81 5.35 -13.01
CA ALA A 362 -10.59 6.04 -12.60
C ALA A 362 -10.89 7.26 -11.73
N ALA A 363 -11.89 8.07 -12.08
CA ALA A 363 -12.33 9.18 -11.25
C ALA A 363 -12.72 8.71 -9.84
N THR A 364 -13.58 7.68 -9.74
CA THR A 364 -14.02 7.12 -8.46
C THR A 364 -12.87 6.54 -7.65
N LYS A 365 -12.03 5.72 -8.28
CA LYS A 365 -10.89 5.04 -7.65
C LYS A 365 -9.84 6.02 -7.14
N SER A 366 -9.63 7.13 -7.87
CA SER A 366 -8.72 8.20 -7.49
C SER A 366 -9.32 9.15 -6.46
N ARG A 367 -10.47 8.81 -5.85
CA ARG A 367 -11.18 9.62 -4.84
C ARG A 367 -11.49 11.05 -5.29
N GLN A 368 -11.83 11.27 -6.56
CA GLN A 368 -12.16 12.61 -7.06
C GLN A 368 -13.42 13.16 -6.39
N GLU A 369 -13.59 14.48 -6.41
CA GLU A 369 -14.81 15.07 -5.86
C GLU A 369 -16.06 14.53 -6.59
N PRO A 370 -17.19 14.32 -5.90
CA PRO A 370 -18.41 13.80 -6.50
C PRO A 370 -18.87 14.59 -7.74
N ALA A 371 -18.59 15.89 -7.77
CA ALA A 371 -18.87 16.76 -8.92
C ALA A 371 -18.18 16.30 -10.21
N VAL A 372 -16.98 15.72 -10.14
CA VAL A 372 -16.26 15.18 -11.31
C VAL A 372 -16.99 13.97 -11.87
N LEU A 373 -17.48 13.08 -11.01
CA LEU A 373 -18.24 11.90 -11.44
C LEU A 373 -19.57 12.32 -12.07
N THR A 374 -20.32 13.22 -11.40
CA THR A 374 -21.56 13.78 -11.94
C THR A 374 -21.32 14.39 -13.32
N LYS A 375 -20.25 15.20 -13.44
CA LYS A 375 -19.90 15.85 -14.70
C LYS A 375 -19.57 14.86 -15.81
N LEU A 376 -18.82 13.79 -15.52
CA LEU A 376 -18.53 12.75 -16.52
C LEU A 376 -19.80 12.09 -17.04
N VAL A 377 -20.76 11.78 -16.16
CA VAL A 377 -22.03 11.17 -16.58
C VAL A 377 -22.90 12.14 -17.38
N GLU A 378 -22.94 13.43 -17.00
CA GLU A 378 -23.57 14.49 -17.81
C GLU A 378 -22.96 14.57 -19.22
N LEU A 379 -21.66 14.35 -19.33
CA LEU A 379 -20.90 14.29 -20.58
C LEU A 379 -20.97 12.91 -21.26
N ARG A 380 -21.96 12.08 -20.91
CA ARG A 380 -22.26 10.76 -21.50
C ARG A 380 -21.25 9.66 -21.18
N ALA A 381 -20.49 9.75 -20.09
CA ALA A 381 -19.81 8.58 -19.54
C ALA A 381 -20.86 7.57 -19.03
N ASP A 382 -20.69 6.29 -19.36
CA ASP A 382 -21.59 5.22 -18.94
C ASP A 382 -21.37 4.88 -17.46
N PRO A 383 -22.33 5.15 -16.55
CA PRO A 383 -22.23 4.81 -15.14
C PRO A 383 -22.17 3.30 -14.89
N ASN A 384 -22.67 2.51 -15.85
CA ASN A 384 -22.75 1.05 -15.80
C ASN A 384 -21.67 0.37 -16.66
N GLY A 385 -20.76 1.16 -17.25
CA GLY A 385 -19.63 0.65 -18.00
C GLY A 385 -18.86 -0.36 -17.17
N ARG A 386 -18.49 -1.50 -17.78
CA ARG A 386 -17.80 -2.60 -17.10
C ARG A 386 -16.42 -2.82 -17.69
N ALA A 387 -15.44 -2.99 -16.81
CA ALA A 387 -14.13 -3.45 -17.23
C ALA A 387 -14.16 -4.96 -17.54
N ARG A 388 -13.06 -5.52 -18.05
CA ARG A 388 -12.89 -6.97 -18.24
C ARG A 388 -13.15 -7.79 -16.98
N THR A 389 -12.97 -7.18 -15.80
CA THR A 389 -13.26 -7.79 -14.50
C THR A 389 -14.74 -7.86 -14.15
N LEU A 390 -15.62 -7.32 -15.01
CA LEU A 390 -17.06 -7.14 -14.80
C LEU A 390 -17.43 -6.19 -13.65
N LEU A 391 -16.45 -5.45 -13.11
CA LEU A 391 -16.67 -4.44 -12.07
C LEU A 391 -17.16 -3.14 -12.70
N SER A 392 -18.04 -2.42 -12.00
CA SER A 392 -18.57 -1.09 -12.37
C SER A 392 -17.93 0.03 -11.53
N SER A 393 -18.23 1.28 -11.86
CA SER A 393 -17.80 2.44 -11.07
C SER A 393 -18.32 2.42 -9.63
N LEU A 394 -19.52 1.88 -9.39
CA LEU A 394 -20.12 1.79 -8.05
C LEU A 394 -19.32 0.86 -7.12
N TYR A 395 -18.73 -0.22 -7.67
CA TYR A 395 -17.80 -1.09 -6.91
C TYR A 395 -16.55 -0.31 -6.46
N MET A 396 -16.13 0.71 -7.21
CA MET A 396 -14.92 1.50 -6.91
C MET A 396 -15.19 2.70 -6.00
N CYS A 397 -16.42 2.86 -5.48
CA CYS A 397 -16.76 3.95 -4.56
C CYS A 397 -15.83 3.99 -3.35
N ARG A 398 -15.50 5.21 -2.93
CA ARG A 398 -14.60 5.48 -1.78
C ARG A 398 -15.20 6.41 -0.74
N THR A 399 -16.29 7.09 -1.07
CA THR A 399 -16.95 8.07 -0.20
C THR A 399 -18.47 7.97 -0.37
N PRO A 400 -19.26 8.43 0.62
CA PRO A 400 -20.71 8.54 0.47
C PRO A 400 -21.13 9.43 -0.70
N GLY A 401 -20.34 10.48 -0.98
CA GLY A 401 -20.60 11.39 -2.09
C GLY A 401 -20.53 10.70 -3.46
N HIS A 402 -19.58 9.79 -3.67
CA HIS A 402 -19.54 8.98 -4.91
C HIS A 402 -20.78 8.13 -5.09
N VAL A 403 -21.26 7.51 -4.00
CA VAL A 403 -22.47 6.68 -4.03
C VAL A 403 -23.67 7.53 -4.45
N ARG A 404 -23.87 8.69 -3.82
CA ARG A 404 -24.96 9.61 -4.18
C ARG A 404 -24.88 10.07 -5.62
N ALA A 405 -23.71 10.57 -6.05
CA ALA A 405 -23.50 11.08 -7.40
C ALA A 405 -23.81 10.03 -8.48
N LEU A 406 -23.37 8.78 -8.30
CA LEU A 406 -23.62 7.71 -9.26
C LEU A 406 -25.09 7.27 -9.26
N LEU A 407 -25.72 7.12 -8.09
CA LEU A 407 -27.11 6.68 -7.99
C LEU A 407 -28.11 7.73 -8.49
N GLU A 408 -27.86 9.02 -8.24
CA GLU A 408 -28.63 10.13 -8.83
C GLU A 408 -28.61 10.10 -10.36
N GLN A 409 -27.49 9.64 -10.93
CA GLN A 409 -27.32 9.45 -12.38
C GLN A 409 -27.76 8.05 -12.87
N ARG A 410 -28.59 7.35 -12.08
CA ARG A 410 -29.17 6.04 -12.41
C ARG A 410 -28.14 4.93 -12.65
N ALA A 411 -26.99 4.98 -11.98
CA ALA A 411 -26.11 3.82 -11.90
C ALA A 411 -26.86 2.64 -11.28
N GLU A 412 -26.73 1.47 -11.88
CA GLU A 412 -27.32 0.24 -11.35
C GLU A 412 -26.57 -0.18 -10.09
N VAL A 413 -27.32 -0.45 -9.03
CA VAL A 413 -26.79 -1.07 -7.82
C VAL A 413 -26.46 -2.52 -8.15
N ALA A 414 -25.23 -2.75 -8.58
CA ALA A 414 -24.73 -4.09 -8.77
C ALA A 414 -24.66 -4.80 -7.43
N ASN A 415 -25.06 -6.07 -7.39
CA ASN A 415 -25.02 -6.97 -6.24
C ASN A 415 -23.65 -7.09 -5.53
N SER A 416 -22.56 -6.58 -6.13
CA SER A 416 -21.21 -6.58 -5.57
C SER A 416 -20.72 -5.20 -5.10
N ALA A 417 -21.56 -4.16 -5.15
CA ALA A 417 -21.17 -2.79 -4.80
C ALA A 417 -20.62 -2.70 -3.36
N LEU A 418 -21.26 -3.41 -2.42
CA LEU A 418 -20.81 -3.47 -1.03
C LEU A 418 -19.43 -4.13 -0.89
N ASN A 419 -19.08 -5.14 -1.69
CA ASN A 419 -17.77 -5.78 -1.62
C ASN A 419 -16.63 -4.79 -1.90
N GLY A 420 -16.80 -3.95 -2.93
CA GLY A 420 -15.77 -2.99 -3.32
C GLY A 420 -15.60 -1.87 -2.29
N ALA A 421 -16.69 -1.38 -1.72
CA ALA A 421 -16.65 -0.44 -0.59
C ALA A 421 -16.06 -1.09 0.68
N ALA A 422 -16.42 -2.34 0.97
CA ALA A 422 -15.94 -3.08 2.15
C ALA A 422 -14.43 -3.34 2.09
N SER A 423 -13.88 -3.42 0.87
CA SER A 423 -12.45 -3.61 0.64
C SER A 423 -11.65 -2.32 0.83
N PHE A 424 -12.16 -1.19 0.34
CA PHE A 424 -11.32 0.00 0.06
C PHE A 424 -11.91 1.36 0.53
N ALA A 425 -13.10 1.37 1.11
CA ALA A 425 -13.76 2.58 1.63
C ALA A 425 -13.88 2.53 3.16
N GLY A 426 -14.53 3.54 3.74
CA GLY A 426 -14.83 3.60 5.17
C GLY A 426 -16.29 3.22 5.50
N PRO A 427 -16.62 3.10 6.81
CA PRO A 427 -17.94 2.69 7.28
C PRO A 427 -19.07 3.61 6.79
N ASP A 428 -18.81 4.91 6.64
CA ASP A 428 -19.80 5.87 6.13
C ASP A 428 -20.26 5.54 4.71
N THR A 429 -19.37 5.02 3.86
CA THR A 429 -19.70 4.63 2.48
C THR A 429 -20.56 3.38 2.46
N ILE A 430 -20.29 2.45 3.38
CA ILE A 430 -21.09 1.24 3.60
C ILE A 430 -22.48 1.62 4.09
N GLN A 431 -22.56 2.51 5.08
CA GLN A 431 -23.83 3.00 5.60
C GLN A 431 -24.67 3.66 4.51
N GLU A 432 -24.05 4.46 3.62
CA GLU A 432 -24.75 5.05 2.49
C GLU A 432 -25.28 3.99 1.51
N LEU A 433 -24.48 2.99 1.14
CA LEU A 433 -24.94 1.88 0.28
C LEU A 433 -26.08 1.08 0.91
N LEU A 434 -26.03 0.83 2.22
CA LEU A 434 -27.08 0.10 2.95
C LEU A 434 -28.42 0.86 2.94
N LYS A 435 -28.42 2.21 2.98
CA LYS A 435 -29.66 3.02 2.82
C LYS A 435 -30.36 2.77 1.48
N HIS A 436 -29.61 2.40 0.45
CA HIS A 436 -30.11 2.07 -0.89
C HIS A 436 -30.47 0.58 -1.04
N ARG A 437 -30.72 -0.12 0.09
CA ARG A 437 -31.16 -1.53 0.15
C ARG A 437 -30.20 -2.53 -0.47
N CYS A 438 -28.89 -2.24 -0.45
CA CYS A 438 -27.89 -3.25 -0.75
C CYS A 438 -27.95 -4.35 0.33
N ASP A 439 -28.00 -5.62 -0.08
CA ASP A 439 -27.99 -6.75 0.85
C ASP A 439 -26.56 -6.98 1.39
N PRO A 440 -26.34 -6.90 2.72
CA PRO A 440 -25.02 -7.04 3.33
C PRO A 440 -24.43 -8.44 3.25
N SER A 441 -25.21 -9.44 2.84
CA SER A 441 -24.76 -10.82 2.57
C SER A 441 -24.65 -11.14 1.09
N ASP A 442 -24.95 -10.18 0.21
CA ASP A 442 -25.02 -10.44 -1.23
C ASP A 442 -23.65 -10.83 -1.77
N ILE A 443 -23.56 -12.05 -2.27
CA ILE A 443 -22.39 -12.52 -2.99
C ILE A 443 -22.46 -12.14 -4.47
N GLY A 444 -23.63 -11.75 -4.98
CA GLY A 444 -23.91 -11.33 -6.35
C GLY A 444 -23.48 -12.32 -7.42
N THR A 445 -22.90 -11.80 -8.50
CA THR A 445 -22.06 -12.57 -9.44
C THR A 445 -20.66 -12.84 -8.88
N GLY A 446 -20.40 -12.37 -7.66
CA GLY A 446 -19.15 -12.35 -6.97
C GLY A 446 -18.75 -13.72 -6.40
N ARG A 447 -17.44 -13.81 -6.18
CA ARG A 447 -16.75 -15.01 -5.73
C ARG A 447 -16.97 -15.25 -4.23
N TYR A 448 -17.35 -14.20 -3.50
CA TYR A 448 -17.46 -14.08 -2.04
C TYR A 448 -18.30 -12.83 -1.68
N GLY A 449 -18.72 -12.67 -0.42
CA GLY A 449 -19.56 -11.55 0.06
C GLY A 449 -18.80 -10.40 0.74
N PRO A 450 -19.50 -9.36 1.24
CA PRO A 450 -18.87 -8.18 1.83
C PRO A 450 -17.96 -8.48 3.03
N LEU A 451 -18.37 -9.37 3.96
CA LEU A 451 -17.53 -9.75 5.10
C LEU A 451 -16.25 -10.48 4.69
N HIS A 452 -16.29 -11.33 3.65
CA HIS A 452 -15.08 -11.90 3.08
C HIS A 452 -14.16 -10.83 2.51
N ALA A 453 -14.73 -9.80 1.85
CA ALA A 453 -13.97 -8.70 1.28
C ALA A 453 -13.25 -7.89 2.38
N VAL A 454 -13.94 -7.60 3.48
CA VAL A 454 -13.33 -6.96 4.66
C VAL A 454 -12.13 -7.75 5.15
N ALA A 455 -12.31 -9.06 5.40
CA ALA A 455 -11.24 -9.91 5.90
C ALA A 455 -10.05 -10.00 4.92
N LEU A 456 -10.33 -10.16 3.63
CA LEU A 456 -9.33 -10.29 2.56
C LEU A 456 -8.44 -9.04 2.42
N PHE A 457 -9.01 -7.84 2.56
CA PHE A 457 -8.28 -6.56 2.40
C PHE A 457 -8.01 -5.84 3.72
N SER A 458 -8.10 -6.57 4.85
CA SER A 458 -8.04 -5.98 6.18
C SER A 458 -6.68 -5.38 6.56
N ARG A 459 -5.57 -5.85 5.98
CA ARG A 459 -4.21 -5.42 6.36
C ARG A 459 -3.92 -3.95 6.08
N SER A 460 -4.41 -3.42 4.97
CA SER A 460 -4.24 -2.01 4.60
C SER A 460 -5.48 -1.16 4.93
N ASN A 461 -6.59 -1.79 5.33
CA ASN A 461 -7.83 -1.11 5.67
C ASN A 461 -7.97 -0.88 7.18
N ARG A 462 -7.61 0.32 7.63
CA ARG A 462 -7.77 0.75 9.03
C ARG A 462 -9.20 0.72 9.58
N HIS A 463 -10.20 0.62 8.70
CA HIS A 463 -11.62 0.59 9.06
C HIS A 463 -12.22 -0.81 8.97
N ALA A 464 -11.40 -1.85 8.80
CA ALA A 464 -11.90 -3.20 8.57
C ALA A 464 -12.80 -3.69 9.72
N VAL A 465 -12.41 -3.47 10.98
CA VAL A 465 -13.18 -3.91 12.15
C VAL A 465 -14.51 -3.15 12.27
N GLU A 466 -14.49 -1.82 12.10
CA GLU A 466 -15.71 -0.99 12.15
C GLU A 466 -16.65 -1.31 10.99
N THR A 467 -16.09 -1.57 9.80
CA THR A 467 -16.86 -1.96 8.61
C THR A 467 -17.51 -3.32 8.79
N ALA A 468 -16.77 -4.32 9.30
CA ALA A 468 -17.32 -5.63 9.63
C ALA A 468 -18.44 -5.52 10.67
N ARG A 469 -18.23 -4.74 11.74
CA ARG A 469 -19.24 -4.52 12.78
C ARG A 469 -20.52 -3.93 12.20
N LEU A 470 -20.41 -2.88 11.40
CA LEU A 470 -21.55 -2.24 10.76
C LEU A 470 -22.32 -3.22 9.86
N LEU A 471 -21.63 -4.04 9.08
CA LEU A 471 -22.27 -5.07 8.24
C LEU A 471 -23.00 -6.12 9.10
N LEU A 472 -22.38 -6.59 10.18
CA LEU A 472 -22.97 -7.57 11.11
C LEU A 472 -24.19 -7.00 11.86
N GLU A 473 -24.13 -5.75 12.30
CA GLU A 473 -25.27 -5.04 12.89
C GLU A 473 -26.44 -4.88 11.92
N ASN A 474 -26.17 -4.90 10.61
CA ASN A 474 -27.17 -4.91 9.54
C ASN A 474 -27.50 -6.33 9.04
N HIS A 475 -27.25 -7.35 9.86
CA HIS A 475 -27.59 -8.76 9.58
C HIS A 475 -26.82 -9.40 8.42
N ALA A 476 -25.56 -9.01 8.20
CA ALA A 476 -24.66 -9.79 7.36
C ALA A 476 -24.48 -11.21 7.91
N ASP A 477 -24.57 -12.23 7.05
CA ASP A 477 -24.32 -13.62 7.40
C ASP A 477 -22.82 -13.86 7.66
N VAL A 478 -22.46 -13.96 8.94
CA VAL A 478 -21.09 -14.22 9.40
C VAL A 478 -20.57 -15.60 8.95
N ASN A 479 -21.47 -16.53 8.63
CA ASN A 479 -21.15 -17.89 8.19
C ASN A 479 -21.30 -18.08 6.68
N ALA A 480 -21.50 -16.98 5.93
CA ALA A 480 -21.62 -17.03 4.48
C ALA A 480 -20.44 -17.75 3.83
N ARG A 481 -20.72 -18.65 2.88
CA ARG A 481 -19.70 -19.44 2.20
C ARG A 481 -19.42 -18.87 0.81
N SER A 482 -18.15 -18.72 0.48
CA SER A 482 -17.77 -18.25 -0.86
C SER A 482 -18.08 -19.31 -1.93
N THR A 483 -18.52 -18.87 -3.10
CA THR A 483 -18.87 -19.75 -4.23
C THR A 483 -18.26 -19.24 -5.54
N PRO A 484 -16.93 -19.37 -5.75
CA PRO A 484 -16.30 -18.94 -7.00
C PRO A 484 -16.85 -19.73 -8.20
N ARG A 485 -17.10 -19.02 -9.32
CA ARG A 485 -17.68 -19.57 -10.56
C ARG A 485 -16.87 -19.15 -11.79
N GLY A 486 -17.12 -19.81 -12.91
CA GLY A 486 -16.54 -19.48 -14.22
C GLY A 486 -15.01 -19.59 -14.24
N GLU A 487 -14.37 -18.68 -14.98
CA GLU A 487 -12.90 -18.60 -15.11
C GLU A 487 -12.20 -18.55 -13.75
N PHE A 488 -12.79 -17.87 -12.77
CA PHE A 488 -12.16 -17.73 -11.46
C PHE A 488 -12.13 -19.03 -10.65
N LEU A 489 -13.11 -19.92 -10.85
CA LEU A 489 -13.05 -21.26 -10.27
C LEU A 489 -11.87 -22.05 -10.83
N TRP A 490 -11.51 -21.85 -12.11
CA TRP A 490 -10.35 -22.51 -12.72
C TRP A 490 -9.05 -22.02 -12.12
N GLU A 491 -8.95 -20.72 -11.86
CA GLU A 491 -7.83 -20.15 -11.11
C GLU A 491 -7.71 -20.73 -9.69
N CYS A 492 -8.82 -20.92 -8.98
CA CYS A 492 -8.82 -21.58 -7.67
C CYS A 492 -8.34 -23.03 -7.77
N ARG A 493 -8.78 -23.78 -8.79
CA ARG A 493 -8.33 -25.18 -9.01
C ARG A 493 -6.84 -25.27 -9.36
N ARG A 494 -6.34 -24.37 -10.20
CA ARG A 494 -4.90 -24.25 -10.51
C ARG A 494 -4.09 -23.96 -9.25
N ALA A 495 -4.56 -23.03 -8.43
CA ALA A 495 -3.91 -22.71 -7.15
C ALA A 495 -3.90 -23.91 -6.19
N ARG A 496 -5.00 -24.69 -6.11
CA ARG A 496 -5.04 -25.94 -5.32
C ARG A 496 -4.02 -26.96 -5.79
N LEU A 497 -3.87 -27.14 -7.10
CA LEU A 497 -2.86 -28.04 -7.65
C LEU A 497 -1.45 -27.56 -7.29
N LYS A 498 -1.17 -26.26 -7.43
CA LYS A 498 0.13 -25.67 -7.05
C LYS A 498 0.44 -25.88 -5.57
N VAL A 499 -0.54 -25.65 -4.69
CA VAL A 499 -0.44 -25.92 -3.25
C VAL A 499 -0.18 -27.39 -2.94
N ALA A 500 -0.82 -28.32 -3.67
CA ALA A 500 -0.61 -29.75 -3.47
C ALA A 500 0.80 -30.20 -3.89
N VAL A 501 1.37 -29.58 -4.93
CA VAL A 501 2.70 -29.91 -5.46
C VAL A 501 3.81 -29.26 -4.65
N LEU A 502 3.70 -27.95 -4.36
CA LEU A 502 4.77 -27.19 -3.71
C LEU A 502 4.67 -27.21 -2.18
N GLY A 503 3.49 -27.55 -1.64
CA GLY A 503 3.16 -27.37 -0.22
C GLY A 503 2.58 -25.98 0.04
N PHE A 504 1.64 -25.91 0.97
CA PHE A 504 0.88 -24.68 1.25
C PHE A 504 1.77 -23.52 1.72
N ALA A 505 2.68 -23.78 2.67
CA ALA A 505 3.61 -22.80 3.22
C ALA A 505 4.68 -22.32 2.21
N ASN A 506 4.91 -23.07 1.13
CA ASN A 506 5.86 -22.67 0.08
C ASN A 506 5.18 -21.90 -1.06
N CYS A 507 3.85 -21.81 -1.05
CA CYS A 507 3.12 -21.00 -2.01
C CYS A 507 2.99 -19.56 -1.54
N ASN A 508 2.83 -18.65 -2.48
CA ASN A 508 2.56 -17.24 -2.18
C ASN A 508 1.18 -17.02 -1.57
N MET A 509 0.99 -15.89 -0.87
CA MET A 509 -0.27 -15.54 -0.20
C MET A 509 -1.45 -15.57 -1.18
N MET A 510 -1.31 -15.01 -2.38
CA MET A 510 -2.36 -15.06 -3.41
C MET A 510 -2.78 -16.48 -3.82
N THR A 511 -1.82 -17.40 -3.95
CA THR A 511 -2.05 -18.81 -4.29
C THR A 511 -2.74 -19.50 -3.12
N ARG A 512 -2.31 -19.24 -1.88
CA ARG A 512 -2.96 -19.76 -0.67
C ARG A 512 -4.40 -19.28 -0.56
N LEU A 513 -4.66 -17.99 -0.80
CA LEU A 513 -5.98 -17.37 -0.84
C LEU A 513 -6.87 -18.02 -1.90
N ARG A 514 -6.42 -18.11 -3.15
CA ARG A 514 -7.18 -18.73 -4.25
C ARG A 514 -7.44 -20.22 -4.01
N ALA A 515 -6.46 -20.95 -3.49
CA ALA A 515 -6.61 -22.37 -3.20
C ALA A 515 -7.64 -22.63 -2.08
N SER A 516 -7.68 -21.74 -1.08
CA SER A 516 -8.57 -21.83 0.07
C SER A 516 -9.95 -21.24 -0.21
N MET A 517 -10.09 -20.38 -1.23
CA MET A 517 -11.30 -19.60 -1.46
C MET A 517 -12.58 -20.45 -1.54
N PRO A 518 -12.70 -21.49 -2.38
CA PRO A 518 -13.99 -22.15 -2.54
C PRO A 518 -14.51 -22.72 -1.21
N GLY A 519 -15.72 -22.29 -0.82
CA GLY A 519 -16.39 -22.65 0.42
C GLY A 519 -15.90 -21.95 1.69
N ILE A 520 -14.89 -21.06 1.62
CA ILE A 520 -14.36 -20.34 2.78
C ILE A 520 -15.39 -19.37 3.39
N THR A 521 -15.37 -19.22 4.71
CA THR A 521 -16.17 -18.25 5.48
C THR A 521 -15.38 -16.96 5.73
N PRO A 522 -16.04 -15.86 6.16
CA PRO A 522 -15.35 -14.67 6.65
C PRO A 522 -14.32 -14.97 7.76
N LEU A 523 -14.69 -15.83 8.72
CA LEU A 523 -13.76 -16.32 9.76
C LEU A 523 -12.56 -17.06 9.17
N GLY A 524 -12.78 -17.92 8.16
CA GLY A 524 -11.71 -18.59 7.45
C GLY A 524 -10.72 -17.64 6.78
N TYR A 525 -11.18 -16.54 6.17
CA TYR A 525 -10.28 -15.51 5.64
C TYR A 525 -9.56 -14.73 6.74
N ALA A 526 -10.25 -14.32 7.81
CA ALA A 526 -9.62 -13.61 8.92
C ALA A 526 -8.49 -14.45 9.54
N ALA A 527 -8.71 -15.76 9.71
CA ALA A 527 -7.72 -16.70 10.21
C ALA A 527 -6.56 -16.92 9.22
N LEU A 528 -6.85 -17.01 7.91
CA LEU A 528 -5.85 -17.15 6.85
C LEU A 528 -4.94 -15.92 6.72
N VAL A 529 -5.50 -14.71 6.88
CA VAL A 529 -4.78 -13.42 6.80
C VAL A 529 -4.08 -13.07 8.11
N GLY A 530 -4.57 -13.61 9.23
CA GLY A 530 -3.98 -13.44 10.56
C GLY A 530 -4.56 -12.28 11.38
N HIS A 531 -5.71 -11.71 11.00
CA HIS A 531 -6.24 -10.49 11.63
C HIS A 531 -7.01 -10.77 12.92
N GLY A 532 -6.34 -10.66 14.08
CA GLY A 532 -6.90 -11.08 15.38
C GLY A 532 -8.22 -10.41 15.79
N GLN A 533 -8.34 -9.10 15.63
CA GLN A 533 -9.56 -8.38 16.03
C GLN A 533 -10.79 -8.74 15.18
N LEU A 534 -10.60 -9.04 13.88
CA LEU A 534 -11.68 -9.50 13.01
C LEU A 534 -12.06 -10.94 13.34
N THR A 535 -11.07 -11.80 13.61
CA THR A 535 -11.31 -13.17 14.09
C THR A 535 -12.17 -13.15 15.35
N GLN A 536 -11.81 -12.33 16.34
CA GLN A 536 -12.58 -12.20 17.58
C GLN A 536 -13.99 -11.65 17.30
N LEU A 537 -14.11 -10.59 16.50
CA LEU A 537 -15.40 -9.99 16.17
C LEU A 537 -16.34 -11.01 15.49
N TYR A 538 -15.84 -11.81 14.54
CA TYR A 538 -16.66 -12.82 13.89
C TYR A 538 -17.10 -13.91 14.86
N LEU A 539 -16.22 -14.37 15.75
CA LEU A 539 -16.58 -15.33 16.80
C LEU A 539 -17.62 -14.77 17.77
N ASP A 540 -17.48 -13.50 18.19
CA ASP A 540 -18.44 -12.81 19.06
C ASP A 540 -19.84 -12.73 18.44
N TYR A 541 -19.93 -12.69 17.11
CA TYR A 541 -21.18 -12.72 16.34
C TYR A 541 -21.64 -14.12 15.93
N GLY A 542 -21.03 -15.18 16.47
CA GLY A 542 -21.46 -16.56 16.26
C GLY A 542 -20.91 -17.21 14.98
N ALA A 543 -19.71 -16.84 14.55
CA ALA A 543 -19.03 -17.53 13.46
C ALA A 543 -18.65 -18.96 13.85
N ASP A 544 -19.02 -19.92 13.00
CA ASP A 544 -18.69 -21.33 13.16
C ASP A 544 -17.31 -21.64 12.56
N ALA A 545 -16.61 -22.62 13.13
CA ALA A 545 -15.34 -23.15 12.60
C ALA A 545 -15.51 -24.04 11.34
N THR A 546 -16.40 -23.63 10.42
CA THR A 546 -16.76 -24.37 9.21
C THR A 546 -15.56 -24.51 8.27
N PRO A 547 -15.20 -25.73 7.82
CA PRO A 547 -14.11 -25.91 6.88
C PRO A 547 -14.45 -25.45 5.45
N ASN A 548 -13.43 -24.99 4.73
CA ASN A 548 -13.53 -24.71 3.30
C ASN A 548 -13.66 -26.01 2.47
N GLU A 549 -13.83 -25.91 1.15
CA GLU A 549 -13.92 -27.12 0.29
C GLU A 549 -12.60 -27.88 0.12
N ARG A 550 -11.46 -27.35 0.59
CA ARG A 550 -10.19 -28.11 0.71
C ARG A 550 -10.17 -28.94 2.00
N GLY A 551 -11.12 -28.71 2.91
CA GLY A 551 -11.21 -29.38 4.21
C GLY A 551 -10.46 -28.66 5.33
N ASP A 552 -10.01 -27.42 5.13
CA ASP A 552 -9.30 -26.67 6.18
C ASP A 552 -10.30 -25.91 7.03
N THR A 553 -10.23 -26.10 8.34
CA THR A 553 -10.88 -25.23 9.31
C THR A 553 -10.18 -23.87 9.38
N PRO A 554 -10.82 -22.82 9.94
CA PRO A 554 -10.13 -21.56 10.22
C PRO A 554 -8.84 -21.76 11.04
N GLU A 555 -8.85 -22.67 12.02
CA GLU A 555 -7.65 -23.01 12.80
C GLU A 555 -6.52 -23.61 11.93
N ASP A 556 -6.86 -24.52 11.01
CA ASP A 556 -5.89 -25.09 10.07
C ASP A 556 -5.26 -24.01 9.18
N LEU A 557 -6.07 -23.06 8.72
CA LEU A 557 -5.60 -21.93 7.91
C LEU A 557 -4.67 -21.02 8.71
N ALA A 558 -5.00 -20.69 9.96
CA ALA A 558 -4.14 -19.91 10.85
C ALA A 558 -2.82 -20.63 11.11
N ARG A 559 -2.86 -21.92 11.46
CA ARG A 559 -1.67 -22.74 11.75
C ARG A 559 -0.75 -22.84 10.55
N ARG A 560 -1.30 -23.06 9.35
CA ARG A 560 -0.50 -23.19 8.11
C ARG A 560 0.07 -21.88 7.59
N ASN A 561 -0.43 -20.73 8.04
CA ASN A 561 0.17 -19.42 7.78
C ASN A 561 0.96 -18.87 8.98
N HIS A 562 1.21 -19.70 9.99
CA HIS A 562 1.99 -19.32 11.18
C HIS A 562 1.36 -18.19 12.03
N HIS A 563 0.04 -17.99 11.93
CA HIS A 563 -0.72 -17.07 12.77
C HIS A 563 -1.08 -17.74 14.11
N HIS A 564 -0.04 -18.16 14.84
CA HIS A 564 -0.17 -18.93 16.08
C HIS A 564 -0.89 -18.16 17.21
N HIS A 565 -0.87 -16.83 17.17
CA HIS A 565 -1.59 -15.98 18.11
C HIS A 565 -3.11 -16.14 18.05
N LEU A 566 -3.65 -16.64 16.93
CA LEU A 566 -5.08 -16.91 16.78
C LEU A 566 -5.53 -18.27 17.32
N ILE A 567 -4.60 -19.21 17.51
CA ILE A 567 -4.93 -20.60 17.85
C ILE A 567 -5.67 -20.71 19.19
N PRO A 568 -5.28 -20.00 20.27
CA PRO A 568 -6.03 -20.06 21.53
C PRO A 568 -7.49 -19.64 21.36
N MET A 569 -7.74 -18.61 20.55
CA MET A 569 -9.07 -18.07 20.28
C MET A 569 -9.90 -19.00 19.38
N LEU A 570 -9.28 -19.57 18.33
CA LEU A 570 -9.97 -20.46 17.40
C LEU A 570 -10.27 -21.84 18.02
N ALA A 571 -9.41 -22.33 18.92
CA ALA A 571 -9.58 -23.62 19.58
C ALA A 571 -10.72 -23.61 20.61
N THR A 572 -11.00 -22.48 21.26
CA THR A 572 -12.06 -22.36 22.27
C THR A 572 -13.48 -22.49 21.73
N PHE A 573 -13.70 -22.25 20.43
CA PHE A 573 -15.02 -22.32 19.79
C PHE A 573 -15.19 -23.59 18.94
N GLY A 574 -14.33 -24.60 19.12
CA GLY A 574 -14.27 -25.82 18.33
C GLY A 574 -15.06 -27.03 18.85
N THR A 575 -16.12 -26.85 19.66
CA THR A 575 -16.94 -27.96 20.19
C THR A 575 -18.41 -27.85 19.84
#